data_AF-A0A172U0M6-F1
#
_entry.id   AF-A0A172U0M6-F1
#
_cell.length_a   1.000
_cell.length_b   1.000
_cell.length_c   1.000
_cell.angle_alpha   90.00
_cell.angle_beta   90.00
_cell.angle_gamma   90.00
#
_symmetry.space_group_name_H-M   'P 1'
#
loop_
_entity.id
_entity.type
_entity.pdbx_description
1 polymer ?
#
loop_
_entity_poly.entity_id
_entity_poly.type
_entity_poly.pdbx_seq_one_letter_code
_entity_poly.pdbx_strand_id
1 'polypeptide(L)'
;MDTKWQEIKEQFRIGVFVFLFFFALTFFLRPIDDKHELNEKKHTLAYRPAFKASAGKGKNYWIELYFKEEEAKYKISGIDYKYMDYTKFKSEVDAGDTVTILTKDKEIYALSKNGYEYLNFEVAQIHKHKNKLFFRILWVTGLVVCAIALLFKRQPSICISGKRYKVSFGWLLMICLLIAFLLLVKFVGYKYASGEQFVE
;
A
#
# COMPACT_ATOMS: atom_id res chain seq x y z
N MET A 1 28.48 -19.27 -28.42
CA MET A 1 27.37 -18.46 -27.88
C MET A 1 27.97 -17.13 -27.43
N ASP A 2 27.34 -15.97 -27.68
CA ASP A 2 27.89 -14.66 -27.28
C ASP A 2 27.95 -14.58 -25.74
N THR A 3 29.15 -14.64 -25.16
CA THR A 3 29.38 -14.65 -23.69
C THR A 3 28.75 -13.45 -23.02
N LYS A 4 28.83 -12.28 -23.66
CA LYS A 4 28.22 -11.04 -23.19
C LYS A 4 26.70 -11.13 -23.10
N TRP A 5 26.05 -11.83 -24.03
CA TRP A 5 24.59 -12.01 -23.97
C TRP A 5 24.18 -12.93 -22.83
N GLN A 6 24.97 -13.96 -22.52
CA GLN A 6 24.69 -14.83 -21.38
C GLN A 6 24.79 -14.08 -20.04
N GLU A 7 25.82 -13.26 -19.86
CA GLU A 7 25.96 -12.39 -18.68
C GLU A 7 24.75 -11.47 -18.50
N ILE A 8 24.28 -10.85 -19.59
CA ILE A 8 23.07 -10.02 -19.57
C ILE A 8 21.84 -10.84 -19.18
N LYS A 9 21.69 -12.07 -19.71
CA LYS A 9 20.57 -12.94 -19.34
C LYS A 9 20.60 -13.33 -17.86
N GLU A 10 21.78 -13.56 -17.27
CA GLU A 10 21.85 -13.84 -15.83
C GLU A 10 21.33 -12.66 -14.99
N GLN A 11 21.66 -11.43 -15.36
CA GLN A 11 21.11 -10.23 -14.70
C GLN A 11 19.57 -10.19 -14.80
N PHE A 12 19.01 -10.51 -15.96
CA PHE A 12 17.55 -10.58 -16.13
C PHE A 12 16.92 -11.74 -15.35
N ARG A 13 17.60 -12.88 -15.18
CA ARG A 13 17.11 -13.96 -14.31
C ARG A 13 17.03 -13.50 -12.85
N ILE A 14 18.09 -12.86 -12.35
CA ILE A 14 18.08 -12.25 -11.02
C ILE A 14 16.92 -11.24 -10.92
N GLY A 15 16.75 -10.40 -11.94
CA GLY A 15 15.62 -9.47 -12.03
C GLY A 15 14.26 -10.14 -11.93
N VAL A 16 14.03 -11.26 -12.62
CA VAL A 16 12.79 -12.05 -12.50
C VAL A 16 12.56 -12.49 -11.05
N PHE A 17 13.58 -13.05 -10.39
CA PHE A 17 13.46 -13.45 -8.98
C PHE A 17 13.14 -12.28 -8.06
N VAL A 18 13.80 -11.13 -8.25
CA VAL A 18 13.57 -9.92 -7.46
C VAL A 18 12.14 -9.40 -7.66
N PHE A 19 11.68 -9.25 -8.92
CA PHE A 19 10.32 -8.78 -9.19
C PHE A 19 9.26 -9.78 -8.72
N LEU A 20 9.51 -11.09 -8.84
CA LEU A 20 8.61 -12.12 -8.33
C LEU A 20 8.52 -12.07 -6.80
N PHE A 21 9.66 -11.88 -6.12
CA PHE A 21 9.70 -11.73 -4.67
C PHE A 21 8.89 -10.51 -4.22
N PHE A 22 9.11 -9.34 -4.82
CA PHE A 22 8.33 -8.14 -4.46
C PHE A 22 6.85 -8.24 -4.85
N PHE A 23 6.53 -8.92 -5.95
CA PHE A 23 5.15 -9.23 -6.31
C PHE A 23 4.50 -10.13 -5.26
N ALA A 24 5.18 -11.17 -4.79
CA ALA A 24 4.71 -12.04 -3.72
C ALA A 24 4.51 -11.26 -2.40
N LEU A 25 5.42 -10.34 -2.06
CA LEU A 25 5.26 -9.45 -0.91
C LEU A 25 3.98 -8.61 -0.97
N THR A 26 3.45 -8.31 -2.16
CA THR A 26 2.17 -7.59 -2.26
C THR A 26 0.99 -8.38 -1.67
N PHE A 27 1.06 -9.70 -1.56
CA PHE A 27 0.01 -10.51 -0.94
C PHE A 27 0.04 -10.40 0.59
N PHE A 28 1.21 -10.11 1.17
CA PHE A 28 1.40 -9.89 2.60
C PHE A 28 1.20 -8.43 3.02
N LEU A 29 1.01 -7.50 2.08
CA LEU A 29 0.52 -6.16 2.39
C LEU A 29 -0.87 -6.24 3.03
N ARG A 30 -1.20 -5.24 3.86
CA ARG A 30 -2.45 -5.20 4.66
C ARG A 30 -3.65 -5.75 3.87
N PRO A 31 -4.41 -6.70 4.45
CA PRO A 31 -5.57 -7.25 3.80
C PRO A 31 -6.61 -6.15 3.52
N ILE A 32 -7.41 -6.41 2.49
CA ILE A 32 -8.64 -5.66 2.27
C ILE A 32 -9.68 -6.45 3.04
N ASP A 33 -10.27 -5.82 4.05
CA ASP A 33 -11.24 -6.47 4.91
C ASP A 33 -12.64 -6.30 4.31
N ASP A 34 -13.46 -7.33 4.44
CA ASP A 34 -14.90 -7.24 4.16
C ASP A 34 -15.61 -6.68 5.40
N LYS A 35 -16.52 -5.73 5.19
CA LYS A 35 -17.33 -5.14 6.26
C LYS A 35 -18.12 -6.21 7.02
N HIS A 36 -18.56 -7.27 6.33
CA HIS A 36 -19.34 -8.36 6.92
C HIS A 36 -18.54 -9.24 7.89
N GLU A 37 -17.21 -9.23 7.81
CA GLU A 37 -16.32 -9.95 8.73
C GLU A 37 -15.99 -9.14 9.99
N LEU A 38 -16.41 -7.87 10.05
CA LEU A 38 -16.10 -6.98 11.17
C LEU A 38 -17.13 -7.14 12.28
N ASN A 39 -16.64 -7.13 13.51
CA ASN A 39 -17.50 -7.13 14.69
C ASN A 39 -17.93 -5.70 14.98
N GLU A 40 -19.23 -5.44 14.83
CA GLU A 40 -19.84 -4.20 15.29
C GLU A 40 -20.08 -4.27 16.80
N LYS A 41 -19.57 -3.28 17.52
CA LYS A 41 -19.77 -3.16 18.96
C LYS A 41 -20.05 -1.72 19.36
N LYS A 42 -20.87 -1.55 20.39
CA LYS A 42 -21.14 -0.26 21.02
C LYS A 42 -20.54 -0.25 22.42
N HIS A 43 -19.56 0.62 22.66
CA HIS A 43 -18.78 0.64 23.88
C HIS A 43 -18.67 2.05 24.46
N THR A 44 -18.59 2.13 25.79
CA THR A 44 -18.25 3.37 26.48
C THR A 44 -16.75 3.48 26.68
N LEU A 45 -16.18 4.63 26.32
CA LEU A 45 -14.76 4.92 26.53
C LEU A 45 -14.43 4.99 28.02
N ALA A 46 -13.42 4.25 28.45
CA ALA A 46 -12.88 4.31 29.81
C ALA A 46 -12.04 5.57 30.02
N TYR A 47 -11.25 5.93 29.01
CA TYR A 47 -10.32 7.05 29.05
C TYR A 47 -10.41 7.85 27.76
N ARG A 48 -9.87 9.07 27.80
CA ARG A 48 -9.71 9.90 26.61
C ARG A 48 -8.81 9.17 25.58
N PRO A 49 -9.15 9.19 24.27
CA PRO A 49 -8.33 8.54 23.25
C PRO A 49 -6.87 9.02 23.30
N ALA A 50 -5.92 8.08 23.27
CA ALA A 50 -4.51 8.40 23.39
C ALA A 50 -3.85 8.45 22.01
N PHE A 51 -3.37 9.63 21.63
CA PHE A 51 -2.66 9.86 20.37
C PHE A 51 -1.17 9.59 20.56
N LYS A 52 -0.63 8.69 19.73
CA LYS A 52 0.74 8.22 19.84
C LYS A 52 1.46 8.39 18.51
N ALA A 53 2.78 8.55 18.59
CA ALA A 53 3.67 8.61 17.45
C ALA A 53 4.93 7.78 17.72
N SER A 54 5.49 7.16 16.68
CA SER A 54 6.79 6.49 16.80
C SER A 54 7.93 7.52 16.81
N ALA A 55 9.02 7.19 17.52
CA ALA A 55 10.24 7.98 17.48
C ALA A 55 11.04 7.73 16.18
N GLY A 56 11.77 8.73 15.69
CA GLY A 56 12.70 8.60 14.55
C GLY A 56 12.21 9.19 13.22
N LYS A 57 12.98 8.92 12.14
CA LYS A 57 12.61 9.30 10.76
C LYS A 57 11.51 8.36 10.26
N GLY A 58 10.42 8.92 9.73
CA GLY A 58 9.23 8.15 9.34
C GLY A 58 8.29 7.89 10.50
N LYS A 59 7.80 8.97 11.14
CA LYS A 59 6.86 8.88 12.27
C LYS A 59 5.57 8.17 11.83
N ASN A 60 5.22 7.10 12.53
CA ASN A 60 3.93 6.44 12.42
C ASN A 60 3.03 6.96 13.54
N TYR A 61 1.83 7.38 13.19
CA TYR A 61 0.80 7.85 14.11
C TYR A 61 -0.28 6.79 14.29
N TRP A 62 -0.77 6.68 15.51
CA TRP A 62 -1.92 5.84 15.85
C TRP A 62 -2.70 6.40 17.04
N ILE A 63 -3.94 5.96 17.17
CA ILE A 63 -4.81 6.28 18.30
C ILE A 63 -5.09 4.98 19.05
N GLU A 64 -4.98 5.04 20.37
CA GLU A 64 -5.35 3.96 21.26
C GLU A 64 -6.66 4.30 21.97
N LEU A 65 -7.61 3.36 21.91
CA LEU A 65 -8.91 3.45 22.57
C LEU A 65 -9.00 2.36 23.64
N TYR A 66 -9.59 2.75 24.78
CA TYR A 66 -9.78 1.90 25.95
C TYR A 66 -11.25 1.97 26.33
N PHE A 67 -11.89 0.82 26.49
CA PHE A 67 -13.33 0.71 26.76
C PHE A 67 -13.57 0.22 28.20
N LYS A 68 -14.71 0.58 28.79
CA LYS A 68 -15.02 0.19 30.18
C LYS A 68 -15.35 -1.29 30.30
N GLU A 69 -15.93 -1.85 29.24
CA GLU A 69 -16.42 -3.23 29.21
C GLU A 69 -15.31 -4.24 28.92
N GLU A 70 -14.13 -3.78 28.49
CA GLU A 70 -13.03 -4.65 28.09
C GLU A 70 -11.68 -4.08 28.53
N GLU A 71 -10.83 -4.90 29.14
CA GLU A 71 -9.44 -4.51 29.46
C GLU A 71 -8.53 -4.47 28.21
N ALA A 72 -9.08 -4.71 27.02
CA ALA A 72 -8.34 -4.73 25.77
C ALA A 72 -8.11 -3.32 25.22
N LYS A 73 -6.89 -3.10 24.70
CA LYS A 73 -6.53 -1.92 23.94
C LYS A 73 -6.89 -2.09 22.48
N TYR A 74 -7.61 -1.10 21.92
CA TYR A 74 -7.93 -1.02 20.50
C TYR A 74 -7.10 0.05 19.81
N LYS A 75 -6.83 -0.13 18.50
CA LYS A 75 -5.92 0.72 17.74
C LYS A 75 -6.51 1.17 16.40
N ILE A 76 -6.35 2.46 16.09
CA ILE A 76 -6.54 3.02 14.73
C ILE A 76 -5.17 3.42 14.20
N SER A 77 -4.73 2.89 13.05
CA SER A 77 -3.38 3.15 12.53
C SER A 77 -3.25 2.99 11.02
N GLY A 78 -2.12 3.41 10.46
CA GLY A 78 -1.79 3.23 9.05
C GLY A 78 -2.73 4.02 8.14
N ILE A 79 -3.28 3.35 7.11
CA ILE A 79 -4.21 3.96 6.16
C ILE A 79 -5.52 4.36 6.84
N ASP A 80 -6.00 3.59 7.81
CA ASP A 80 -7.24 3.89 8.51
C ASP A 80 -7.13 5.22 9.26
N TYR A 81 -6.01 5.45 9.97
CA TYR A 81 -5.71 6.73 10.60
C TYR A 81 -5.69 7.92 9.62
N LYS A 82 -5.21 7.72 8.40
CA LYS A 82 -5.15 8.76 7.36
C LYS A 82 -6.54 9.24 6.92
N TYR A 83 -7.56 8.41 7.05
CA TYR A 83 -8.94 8.72 6.65
C TYR A 83 -9.86 9.03 7.83
N MET A 84 -9.25 9.36 8.95
CA MET A 84 -9.96 9.79 10.13
C MET A 84 -10.15 11.31 10.13
N ASP A 85 -11.34 11.77 10.51
CA ASP A 85 -11.58 13.18 10.84
C ASP A 85 -10.95 13.49 12.21
N TYR A 86 -9.64 13.70 12.19
CA TYR A 86 -8.81 13.89 13.37
C TYR A 86 -9.27 15.11 14.20
N THR A 87 -9.56 16.22 13.53
CA THR A 87 -9.92 17.48 14.19
C THR A 87 -11.20 17.32 14.99
N LYS A 88 -12.27 16.80 14.39
CA LYS A 88 -13.53 16.58 15.11
C LYS A 88 -13.41 15.48 16.14
N PHE A 89 -12.74 14.38 15.82
CA PHE A 89 -12.59 13.29 16.79
C PHE A 89 -11.89 13.76 18.06
N LYS A 90 -10.82 14.55 17.94
CA LYS A 90 -10.06 15.05 19.08
C LYS A 90 -10.85 16.05 19.95
N SER A 91 -11.74 16.84 19.35
CA SER A 91 -12.56 17.82 20.06
C SER A 91 -13.84 17.24 20.64
N GLU A 92 -14.44 16.24 19.99
CA GLU A 92 -15.79 15.76 20.30
C GLU A 92 -15.84 14.40 21.01
N VAL A 93 -14.74 13.64 21.01
CA VAL A 93 -14.68 12.31 21.64
C VAL A 93 -13.81 12.36 22.89
N ASP A 94 -14.42 12.07 24.05
CA ASP A 94 -13.77 12.09 25.35
C ASP A 94 -14.14 10.84 26.20
N ALA A 95 -13.53 10.72 27.38
CA ALA A 95 -13.85 9.66 28.32
C ALA A 95 -15.34 9.66 28.70
N GLY A 96 -15.94 8.47 28.80
CA GLY A 96 -17.36 8.31 29.11
C GLY A 96 -18.30 8.40 27.91
N ASP A 97 -17.82 8.79 26.74
CA ASP A 97 -18.63 8.75 25.52
C ASP A 97 -18.91 7.31 25.07
N THR A 98 -20.10 7.11 24.52
CA THR A 98 -20.45 5.85 23.85
C THR A 98 -20.20 5.97 22.35
N VAL A 99 -19.39 5.08 21.81
CA VAL A 99 -19.04 5.02 20.39
C VAL A 99 -19.45 3.67 19.81
N THR A 100 -19.78 3.65 18.52
CA THR A 100 -19.95 2.42 17.74
C THR A 100 -18.69 2.20 16.91
N ILE A 101 -18.12 1.00 16.99
CA ILE A 101 -16.89 0.63 16.29
C ILE A 101 -17.10 -0.64 15.46
N LEU A 102 -16.43 -0.70 14.31
CA LEU A 102 -16.24 -1.94 13.55
C LEU A 102 -14.81 -2.41 13.75
N THR A 103 -14.63 -3.66 14.21
CA THR A 103 -13.31 -4.16 14.65
C THR A 103 -12.98 -5.55 14.16
N LYS A 104 -11.68 -5.80 13.97
CA LYS A 104 -11.07 -7.11 13.72
C LYS A 104 -9.68 -7.12 14.37
N ASP A 105 -9.36 -8.16 15.13
CA ASP A 105 -8.06 -8.31 15.82
C ASP A 105 -7.60 -7.09 16.64
N LYS A 106 -8.54 -6.39 17.29
CA LYS A 106 -8.33 -5.14 18.06
C LYS A 106 -7.92 -3.92 17.22
N GLU A 107 -7.92 -4.02 15.91
CA GLU A 107 -7.87 -2.86 15.01
C GLU A 107 -9.30 -2.33 14.77
N ILE A 108 -9.44 -1.01 14.82
CA ILE A 108 -10.69 -0.32 14.52
C ILE A 108 -10.66 0.17 13.07
N TYR A 109 -11.71 -0.19 12.35
CA TYR A 109 -11.86 0.02 10.91
C TYR A 109 -12.96 1.01 10.55
N ALA A 110 -13.92 1.20 11.46
CA ALA A 110 -14.90 2.29 11.43
C ALA A 110 -15.18 2.75 12.85
N LEU A 111 -15.48 4.03 13.01
CA LEU A 111 -15.85 4.61 14.30
C LEU A 111 -16.89 5.71 14.09
N SER A 112 -17.98 5.61 14.83
CA SER A 112 -19.04 6.64 14.85
C SER A 112 -19.53 6.97 16.25
N LYS A 113 -20.01 8.19 16.43
CA LYS A 113 -20.68 8.68 17.65
C LYS A 113 -21.83 9.59 17.24
N ASN A 114 -23.00 9.41 17.84
CA ASN A 114 -24.19 10.25 17.61
C ASN A 114 -24.54 10.45 16.11
N GLY A 115 -24.35 9.42 15.28
CA GLY A 115 -24.62 9.47 13.85
C GLY A 115 -23.51 10.11 13.00
N TYR A 116 -22.43 10.62 13.60
CA TYR A 116 -21.26 11.09 12.86
C TYR A 116 -20.22 9.98 12.72
N GLU A 117 -19.73 9.76 11.48
CA GLU A 117 -18.67 8.79 11.17
C GLU A 117 -17.31 9.49 11.16
N TYR A 118 -16.49 9.23 12.18
CA TYR A 118 -15.14 9.82 12.31
C TYR A 118 -14.10 9.05 11.52
N LEU A 119 -14.30 7.75 11.32
CA LEU A 119 -13.44 6.89 10.54
C LEU A 119 -14.27 6.16 9.50
N ASN A 120 -14.08 6.52 8.23
CA ASN A 120 -14.81 5.92 7.13
C ASN A 120 -14.09 4.67 6.59
N PHE A 121 -14.73 3.53 6.78
CA PHE A 121 -14.21 2.24 6.35
C PHE A 121 -13.99 2.15 4.85
N GLU A 122 -14.97 2.57 4.06
CA GLU A 122 -14.98 2.37 2.60
C GLU A 122 -13.83 3.13 1.94
N VAL A 123 -13.59 4.38 2.36
CA VAL A 123 -12.51 5.19 1.81
C VAL A 123 -11.14 4.58 2.16
N ALA A 124 -10.97 4.09 3.38
CA ALA A 124 -9.73 3.41 3.79
C ALA A 124 -9.49 2.11 3.00
N GLN A 125 -10.54 1.31 2.78
CA GLN A 125 -10.43 0.08 1.97
C GLN A 125 -10.15 0.36 0.50
N ILE A 126 -10.78 1.39 -0.09
CA ILE A 126 -10.47 1.83 -1.46
C ILE A 126 -8.98 2.21 -1.57
N HIS A 127 -8.42 2.89 -0.57
CA HIS A 127 -7.01 3.21 -0.56
C HIS A 127 -6.13 1.97 -0.47
N LYS A 128 -6.41 1.06 0.47
CA LYS A 128 -5.68 -0.22 0.61
C LYS A 128 -5.68 -0.99 -0.71
N HIS A 129 -6.83 -1.07 -1.37
CA HIS A 129 -6.98 -1.72 -2.66
C HIS A 129 -6.14 -1.05 -3.76
N LYS A 130 -6.24 0.28 -3.89
CA LYS A 130 -5.50 1.04 -4.91
C LYS A 130 -3.98 1.01 -4.68
N ASN A 131 -3.54 1.06 -3.43
CA ASN A 131 -2.13 0.91 -3.06
C ASN A 131 -1.59 -0.48 -3.47
N LYS A 132 -2.33 -1.54 -3.15
CA LYS A 132 -1.98 -2.91 -3.54
C LYS A 132 -1.92 -3.07 -5.07
N LEU A 133 -2.89 -2.51 -5.78
CA LEU A 133 -2.94 -2.50 -7.24
C LEU A 133 -1.75 -1.76 -7.85
N PHE A 134 -1.39 -0.59 -7.29
CA PHE A 134 -0.26 0.23 -7.73
C PHE A 134 1.04 -0.59 -7.73
N PHE A 135 1.39 -1.21 -6.60
CA PHE A 135 2.61 -1.99 -6.50
C PHE A 135 2.57 -3.26 -7.35
N ARG A 136 1.42 -3.94 -7.43
CA ARG A 136 1.27 -5.14 -8.27
C ARG A 136 1.55 -4.87 -9.73
N ILE A 137 0.97 -3.81 -10.30
CA ILE A 137 1.18 -3.46 -11.70
C ILE A 137 2.65 -3.09 -11.95
N LEU A 138 3.26 -2.34 -11.02
CA LEU A 138 4.67 -1.95 -11.13
C LEU A 138 5.59 -3.19 -11.16
N TRP A 139 5.39 -4.14 -10.24
CA TRP A 139 6.20 -5.36 -10.16
C TRP A 139 5.94 -6.33 -11.32
N VAL A 140 4.68 -6.48 -11.76
CA VAL A 140 4.35 -7.29 -12.94
C VAL A 140 4.99 -6.72 -14.21
N THR A 141 5.02 -5.39 -14.36
CA THR A 141 5.66 -4.76 -15.52
C THR A 141 7.15 -5.11 -15.57
N GLY A 142 7.85 -4.98 -14.43
CA GLY A 142 9.26 -5.37 -14.34
C GLY A 142 9.48 -6.85 -14.63
N LEU A 143 8.64 -7.71 -14.06
CA LEU A 143 8.67 -9.16 -14.30
C LEU A 143 8.51 -9.51 -15.78
N VAL A 144 7.51 -8.93 -16.47
CA VAL A 144 7.25 -9.18 -17.89
C VAL A 144 8.43 -8.75 -18.75
N VAL A 145 9.00 -7.57 -18.52
CA VAL A 145 10.15 -7.09 -19.30
C VAL A 145 11.37 -7.99 -19.10
N CYS A 146 11.67 -8.39 -17.86
CA CYS A 146 12.77 -9.31 -17.57
C CYS A 146 12.53 -10.68 -18.23
N ALA A 147 11.31 -11.22 -18.16
CA ALA A 147 10.96 -12.49 -18.77
C ALA A 147 11.10 -12.45 -20.30
N ILE A 148 10.65 -11.37 -20.96
CA ILE A 148 10.79 -11.17 -22.41
C ILE A 148 12.25 -11.21 -22.83
N ALA A 149 13.15 -10.56 -22.08
CA ALA A 149 14.59 -10.58 -22.38
C ALA A 149 15.17 -12.02 -22.39
N LEU A 150 14.63 -12.91 -21.55
CA LEU A 150 15.07 -14.30 -21.44
C LEU A 150 14.62 -15.20 -22.61
N LEU A 151 13.55 -14.84 -23.31
CA LEU A 151 13.02 -15.61 -24.44
C LEU A 151 13.96 -15.61 -25.65
N PHE A 152 14.81 -14.58 -25.78
CA PHE A 152 15.72 -14.46 -26.93
C PHE A 152 16.97 -15.33 -26.76
N LYS A 153 17.24 -16.16 -27.78
CA LYS A 153 18.46 -16.99 -27.84
C LYS A 153 19.73 -16.17 -28.08
N ARG A 154 19.60 -15.05 -28.80
CA ARG A 154 20.66 -14.07 -29.09
C ARG A 154 20.14 -12.67 -28.85
N GLN A 155 21.02 -11.73 -28.54
CA GLN A 155 20.62 -10.34 -28.36
C GLN A 155 19.96 -9.81 -29.64
N PRO A 156 18.70 -9.32 -29.57
CA PRO A 156 18.02 -8.76 -30.72
C PRO A 156 18.71 -7.48 -31.18
N SER A 157 18.68 -7.26 -32.49
CA SER A 157 19.21 -6.07 -33.14
C SER A 157 18.21 -5.52 -34.14
N ILE A 158 18.05 -4.21 -34.18
CA ILE A 158 17.18 -3.50 -35.12
C ILE A 158 18.07 -2.89 -36.21
N CYS A 159 17.65 -2.98 -37.47
CA CYS A 159 18.35 -2.34 -38.58
C CYS A 159 17.64 -1.03 -38.93
N ILE A 160 18.34 0.10 -38.81
CA ILE A 160 17.82 1.43 -39.18
C ILE A 160 18.82 2.04 -40.15
N SER A 161 18.36 2.36 -41.37
CA SER A 161 19.18 2.98 -42.43
C SER A 161 20.48 2.20 -42.71
N GLY A 162 20.40 0.87 -42.77
CA GLY A 162 21.54 -0.02 -43.05
C GLY A 162 22.48 -0.26 -41.87
N LYS A 163 22.31 0.42 -40.73
CA LYS A 163 23.09 0.20 -39.51
C LYS A 163 22.36 -0.72 -38.54
N ARG A 164 23.07 -1.70 -37.97
CA ARG A 164 22.53 -2.62 -36.95
C ARG A 164 22.78 -2.07 -35.55
N TYR A 165 21.69 -1.84 -34.81
CA TYR A 165 21.71 -1.40 -33.43
C TYR A 165 21.28 -2.56 -32.52
N LYS A 166 22.12 -2.94 -31.56
CA LYS A 166 21.74 -3.93 -30.54
C LYS A 166 20.76 -3.31 -29.56
N VAL A 167 19.66 -4.00 -29.27
CA VAL A 167 18.68 -3.52 -28.29
C VAL A 167 19.25 -3.66 -26.89
N SER A 168 19.20 -2.57 -26.11
CA SER A 168 19.53 -2.59 -24.69
C SER A 168 18.26 -2.81 -23.87
N PHE A 169 18.08 -4.03 -23.37
CA PHE A 169 16.94 -4.37 -22.53
C PHE A 169 16.96 -3.63 -21.17
N GLY A 170 18.13 -3.20 -20.70
CA GLY A 170 18.22 -2.39 -19.48
C GLY A 170 17.53 -1.03 -19.63
N TRP A 171 17.77 -0.34 -20.76
CA TRP A 171 17.05 0.89 -21.09
C TRP A 171 15.57 0.64 -21.31
N LEU A 172 15.21 -0.47 -21.97
CA LEU A 172 13.82 -0.85 -22.18
C LEU A 172 13.09 -1.07 -20.85
N LEU A 173 13.70 -1.77 -19.88
CA LEU A 173 13.18 -1.94 -18.53
C LEU A 173 12.95 -0.60 -17.84
N MET A 174 13.95 0.30 -17.85
CA MET A 174 13.83 1.62 -17.23
C MET A 174 12.68 2.44 -17.83
N ILE A 175 12.58 2.47 -19.16
CA ILE A 175 11.51 3.20 -19.87
C ILE A 175 10.14 2.59 -19.54
N CYS A 176 10.01 1.26 -19.59
CA CYS A 176 8.75 0.59 -19.26
C CYS A 176 8.31 0.85 -17.81
N LEU A 177 9.24 0.79 -16.85
CA LEU A 177 8.94 1.09 -15.45
C LEU A 177 8.55 2.54 -15.24
N LEU A 178 9.23 3.48 -15.91
CA LEU A 178 8.89 4.90 -15.85
C LEU A 178 7.50 5.17 -16.44
N ILE A 179 7.20 4.61 -17.62
CA ILE A 179 5.87 4.74 -18.24
C ILE A 179 4.81 4.13 -17.33
N ALA A 180 5.03 2.92 -16.80
CA ALA A 180 4.09 2.28 -15.87
C ALA A 180 3.87 3.15 -14.63
N PHE A 181 4.92 3.71 -14.05
CA PHE A 181 4.81 4.62 -12.91
C PHE A 181 3.99 5.87 -13.25
N LEU A 182 4.25 6.53 -14.38
CA LEU A 182 3.50 7.72 -14.80
C LEU A 182 2.02 7.40 -15.07
N LEU A 183 1.73 6.27 -15.71
CA LEU A 183 0.36 5.80 -15.93
C LEU A 183 -0.34 5.52 -14.59
N LEU A 184 0.34 4.86 -13.65
CA LEU A 184 -0.22 4.60 -12.33
C LEU A 184 -0.48 5.88 -11.54
N VAL A 185 0.43 6.85 -11.59
CA VAL A 185 0.22 8.17 -10.96
C VAL A 185 -0.99 8.88 -11.58
N LYS A 186 -1.16 8.82 -12.91
CA LYS A 186 -2.27 9.46 -13.62
C LYS A 186 -3.62 8.79 -13.35
N PHE A 187 -3.68 7.46 -13.40
CA PHE A 187 -4.94 6.70 -13.36
C PHE A 187 -5.33 6.21 -11.97
N VAL A 188 -4.36 5.84 -11.12
CA VAL A 188 -4.62 5.42 -9.74
C VAL A 188 -4.58 6.63 -8.81
N GLY A 189 -3.54 7.47 -8.96
CA GLY A 189 -3.31 8.67 -8.16
C GLY A 189 -2.09 8.55 -7.26
N TYR A 190 -1.25 9.58 -7.23
CA TYR A 190 -0.01 9.58 -6.43
C TYR A 190 -0.27 9.37 -4.92
N LYS A 191 -1.42 9.84 -4.42
CA LYS A 191 -1.79 9.76 -3.00
C LYS A 191 -1.91 8.33 -2.47
N TYR A 192 -2.03 7.34 -3.35
CA TYR A 192 -2.07 5.92 -3.03
C TYR A 192 -0.71 5.25 -3.10
N ALA A 193 0.32 5.91 -3.63
CA ALA A 193 1.69 5.41 -3.66
C ALA A 193 2.43 5.70 -2.34
N SER A 194 2.07 6.80 -1.66
CA SER A 194 2.67 7.15 -0.37
C SER A 194 1.81 6.73 0.82
N GLY A 195 2.46 6.07 1.78
CA GLY A 195 1.91 5.82 3.12
C GLY A 195 1.95 7.05 4.03
N GLU A 196 2.22 8.24 3.48
CA GLU A 196 2.28 9.47 4.27
C GLU A 196 0.94 9.68 4.98
N GLN A 197 1.02 9.67 6.30
CA GLN A 197 -0.04 10.03 7.22
C GLN A 197 0.05 11.54 7.38
N PHE A 198 -0.88 12.28 6.78
CA PHE A 198 -0.97 13.71 6.96
C PHE A 198 -1.50 13.97 8.37
N VAL A 199 -0.69 14.63 9.19
CA VAL A 199 -1.14 15.29 10.41
C VAL A 199 -0.94 16.77 10.15
N GLU A 200 -2.02 17.48 9.89
CA GLU A 200 -2.09 18.93 10.15
C GLU A 200 -2.51 19.13 11.62
#